data_AF-A0A949DGS9-F1
#
_entry.id   AF-A0A949DGS9-F1
#
_cell.length_a   1.000
_cell.length_b   1.000
_cell.length_c   1.000
_cell.angle_alpha   90.00
_cell.angle_beta   90.00
_cell.angle_gamma   90.00
#
_symmetry.space_group_name_H-M   'P 1'
#
loop_
_entity.id
_entity.type
_entity.pdbx_description
1 polymer ?
#
loop_
_entity_poly.entity_id
_entity_poly.type
_entity_poly.pdbx_seq_one_letter_code
_entity_poly.pdbx_strand_id
1 'polypeptide(L)'
;MNDLDFVKDDELRKTIEDSIEYIYALYEQSKDSGQKELFREETCRVIVLYIVSAIEAILLYFYKERREKIKSTEYKFIETLPSDFEHSGKPGLPVVVAVQEKVEKAEHQIGLHDLVMFFKNKNLIQEKTVEDILELNDVRNTFHFSKSRVKKCDSNRVEAALQLLLCTLERAPGALRKKVK
;
A
#
# COMPACT_ATOMS: atom_id res chain seq x y z
N MET A 1 -22.47 -16.50 3.58
CA MET A 1 -21.10 -16.65 4.09
C MET A 1 -20.53 -15.25 4.05
N ASN A 2 -20.08 -14.69 5.18
CA ASN A 2 -19.59 -13.31 5.18
C ASN A 2 -18.23 -13.31 4.49
N ASP A 3 -18.03 -12.46 3.48
CA ASP A 3 -16.80 -12.47 2.67
C ASP A 3 -15.53 -12.17 3.49
N LEU A 4 -15.68 -11.71 4.74
CA LEU A 4 -14.61 -11.38 5.68
C LEU A 4 -14.41 -12.42 6.81
N ASP A 5 -15.09 -13.57 6.78
CA ASP A 5 -14.99 -14.60 7.84
C ASP A 5 -13.56 -15.17 8.05
N PHE A 6 -12.66 -14.92 7.10
CA PHE A 6 -11.24 -15.28 7.20
C PHE A 6 -10.43 -14.35 8.14
N VAL A 7 -10.95 -13.16 8.44
CA VAL A 7 -10.36 -12.20 9.39
C VAL A 7 -10.85 -12.57 10.79
N LYS A 8 -9.97 -13.20 11.57
CA LYS A 8 -10.26 -13.68 12.93
C LYS A 8 -10.21 -12.57 13.98
N ASP A 9 -9.60 -11.44 13.64
CA ASP A 9 -9.56 -10.26 14.46
C ASP A 9 -10.88 -9.50 14.30
N ASP A 10 -11.72 -9.53 15.34
CA ASP A 10 -13.06 -8.94 15.33
C ASP A 10 -13.03 -7.43 15.12
N GLU A 11 -12.05 -6.74 15.71
CA GLU A 11 -11.91 -5.28 15.61
C GLU A 11 -11.48 -4.89 14.21
N LEU A 12 -10.51 -5.61 13.64
CA LEU A 12 -10.08 -5.38 12.27
C LEU A 12 -11.20 -5.67 11.27
N ARG A 13 -11.91 -6.79 11.43
CA ARG A 13 -13.03 -7.16 10.57
C ARG A 13 -14.10 -6.08 10.58
N LYS A 14 -14.53 -5.64 11.77
CA LYS A 14 -15.50 -4.56 11.91
C LYS A 14 -15.00 -3.27 11.26
N THR A 15 -13.73 -2.92 11.44
CA THR A 15 -13.13 -1.72 10.82
C THR A 15 -13.18 -1.78 9.29
N ILE A 16 -12.94 -2.95 8.69
CA ILE A 16 -13.05 -3.15 7.25
C ILE A 16 -14.52 -3.05 6.80
N GLU A 17 -15.45 -3.65 7.53
CA GLU A 17 -16.90 -3.56 7.26
C GLU A 17 -17.38 -2.10 7.32
N ASP A 18 -17.09 -1.38 8.40
CA ASP A 18 -17.42 0.04 8.58
C ASP A 18 -16.81 0.90 7.45
N SER A 19 -15.59 0.58 7.02
CA SER A 19 -14.93 1.27 5.89
C SER A 19 -15.65 1.02 4.57
N ILE A 20 -16.10 -0.21 4.30
CA ILE A 20 -16.85 -0.57 3.09
C ILE A 20 -18.22 0.13 3.09
N GLU A 21 -18.92 0.15 4.22
CA GLU A 21 -20.19 0.88 4.35
C GLU A 21 -20.00 2.37 4.10
N TYR A 22 -18.95 2.96 4.67
CA TYR A 22 -18.62 4.37 4.45
C TYR A 22 -18.26 4.67 3.00
N ILE A 23 -17.48 3.81 2.34
CA ILE A 23 -17.18 3.90 0.90
C ILE A 23 -18.48 3.90 0.08
N TYR A 24 -19.40 2.99 0.40
CA TYR A 24 -20.69 2.90 -0.29
C TYR A 24 -21.52 4.18 -0.12
N ALA A 25 -21.61 4.70 1.10
CA ALA A 25 -22.32 5.94 1.38
C ALA A 25 -21.74 7.14 0.60
N LEU A 26 -20.41 7.28 0.57
CA LEU A 26 -19.73 8.31 -0.22
C LEU A 26 -19.96 8.12 -1.72
N TYR A 27 -19.94 6.88 -2.20
CA TYR A 27 -20.18 6.58 -3.60
C TYR A 27 -21.59 6.98 -4.03
N GLU A 28 -22.62 6.65 -3.25
CA GLU A 28 -23.99 7.07 -3.52
C GLU A 28 -24.14 8.60 -3.48
N GLN A 29 -23.50 9.29 -2.53
CA GLN A 29 -23.50 10.75 -2.49
C GLN A 29 -22.81 11.37 -3.71
N SER A 30 -21.76 10.75 -4.24
CA SER A 30 -21.02 11.25 -5.42
C SER A 30 -21.82 11.25 -6.72
N LYS A 31 -22.93 10.49 -6.75
CA LYS A 31 -23.87 10.42 -7.88
C LYS A 31 -24.84 11.59 -7.93
N ASP A 32 -24.94 12.40 -6.87
CA ASP A 32 -25.79 13.58 -6.85
C ASP A 32 -25.28 14.63 -7.86
N SER A 33 -26.05 14.80 -8.93
CA SER A 33 -25.76 15.72 -10.04
C SER A 33 -25.74 17.21 -9.64
N GLY A 34 -26.22 17.57 -8.45
CA GLY A 34 -26.20 18.95 -7.95
C GLY A 34 -24.84 19.43 -7.45
N GLN A 35 -23.84 18.54 -7.32
CA GLN A 35 -22.54 18.87 -6.75
C GLN A 35 -21.55 19.44 -7.77
N LYS A 36 -20.70 20.36 -7.32
CA LYS A 36 -19.59 20.92 -8.12
C LYS A 36 -18.62 19.81 -8.53
N GLU A 37 -18.06 19.89 -9.73
CA GLU A 37 -17.13 18.88 -10.27
C GLU A 37 -15.93 18.61 -9.34
N LEU A 38 -15.31 19.66 -8.79
CA LEU A 38 -14.23 19.52 -7.81
C LEU A 38 -14.64 18.73 -6.58
N PHE A 39 -15.87 18.91 -6.09
CA PHE A 39 -16.35 18.17 -4.93
C PHE A 39 -16.51 16.68 -5.26
N ARG A 40 -17.02 16.35 -6.45
CA ARG A 40 -17.15 14.95 -6.91
C ARG A 40 -15.78 14.28 -7.07
N GLU A 41 -14.80 14.99 -7.60
CA GLU A 41 -13.42 14.50 -7.73
C GLU A 41 -12.78 14.25 -6.35
N GLU A 42 -12.93 15.17 -5.40
CA GLU A 42 -12.43 14.96 -4.03
C GLU A 42 -13.15 13.81 -3.33
N THR A 43 -14.47 13.66 -3.51
CA THR A 43 -15.20 12.49 -3.00
C THR A 43 -14.65 11.19 -3.60
N CYS A 44 -14.40 11.13 -4.91
CA CYS A 44 -13.80 9.96 -5.55
C CYS A 44 -12.41 9.66 -5.00
N ARG A 45 -11.59 10.70 -4.79
CA ARG A 45 -10.29 10.55 -4.13
C ARG A 45 -10.47 9.93 -2.75
N VAL A 46 -11.35 10.47 -1.91
CA VAL A 46 -11.63 9.97 -0.54
C VAL A 46 -12.00 8.48 -0.58
N ILE A 47 -12.87 8.10 -1.50
CA ILE A 47 -13.23 6.69 -1.70
C ILE A 47 -11.98 5.84 -2.01
N VAL A 48 -11.14 6.26 -2.95
CA VAL A 48 -9.89 5.57 -3.29
C VAL A 48 -8.97 5.43 -2.07
N LEU A 49 -8.87 6.46 -1.22
CA LEU A 49 -8.07 6.40 0.00
C LEU A 49 -8.54 5.30 0.94
N TYR A 50 -9.85 5.21 1.20
CA TYR A 50 -10.40 4.15 2.06
C TYR A 50 -10.22 2.77 1.45
N ILE A 51 -10.39 2.63 0.13
CA ILE A 51 -10.16 1.36 -0.58
C ILE A 51 -8.70 0.90 -0.42
N VAL A 52 -7.73 1.79 -0.64
CA VAL A 52 -6.31 1.47 -0.49
C VAL A 52 -5.99 1.09 0.95
N SER A 53 -6.55 1.79 1.93
CA SER A 53 -6.38 1.46 3.34
C SER A 53 -6.99 0.09 3.70
N ALA A 54 -8.15 -0.28 3.13
CA ALA A 54 -8.74 -1.60 3.31
C ALA A 54 -7.84 -2.70 2.71
N ILE A 55 -7.32 -2.50 1.49
CA ILE A 55 -6.37 -3.43 0.86
C ILE A 55 -5.11 -3.59 1.74
N GLU A 56 -4.54 -2.48 2.23
CA GLU A 56 -3.38 -2.48 3.11
C GLU A 56 -3.65 -3.28 4.40
N ALA A 57 -4.79 -3.04 5.04
CA ALA A 57 -5.20 -3.73 6.26
C ALA A 57 -5.36 -5.25 6.05
N ILE A 58 -5.99 -5.65 4.95
CA ILE A 58 -6.15 -7.06 4.56
C ILE A 58 -4.77 -7.70 4.35
N LEU A 59 -3.89 -7.08 3.56
CA LEU A 59 -2.54 -7.60 3.31
C LEU A 59 -1.71 -7.67 4.60
N LEU A 60 -1.84 -6.69 5.49
CA LEU A 60 -1.15 -6.66 6.77
C LEU A 60 -1.61 -7.80 7.68
N TYR A 61 -2.91 -8.07 7.75
CA TYR A 61 -3.46 -9.21 8.48
C TYR A 61 -2.84 -10.52 8.00
N PHE A 62 -2.81 -10.74 6.68
CA PHE A 62 -2.21 -11.94 6.12
C PHE A 62 -0.71 -12.02 6.34
N TYR A 63 -0.01 -10.89 6.29
CA TYR A 63 1.41 -10.84 6.63
C TYR A 63 1.66 -11.29 8.08
N LYS A 64 0.86 -10.79 9.04
CA LYS A 64 0.92 -11.17 10.45
C LYS A 64 0.63 -12.66 10.68
N GLU A 65 -0.41 -13.19 10.06
CA GLU A 65 -0.77 -14.62 10.17
C GLU A 65 0.35 -15.56 9.67
N ARG A 66 1.13 -15.13 8.67
CA ARG A 66 2.24 -15.93 8.13
C ARG A 66 3.47 -15.95 9.04
N ARG A 67 3.61 -15.00 9.97
CA ARG A 67 4.77 -14.85 10.88
C ARG A 67 6.12 -14.74 10.18
N GLU A 68 6.12 -14.41 8.90
CA GLU A 68 7.31 -14.17 8.10
C GLU A 68 7.77 -12.71 8.29
N LYS A 69 9.05 -12.44 8.04
CA LYS A 69 9.65 -11.14 8.36
C LYS A 69 10.15 -10.42 7.11
N ILE A 70 9.74 -9.17 6.95
CA ILE A 70 10.28 -8.27 5.92
C ILE A 70 11.61 -7.73 6.44
N LYS A 71 12.64 -7.77 5.60
CA LYS A 71 13.97 -7.27 5.93
C LYS A 71 14.29 -6.03 5.11
N SER A 72 14.95 -5.07 5.72
CA SER A 72 15.55 -3.92 5.06
C SER A 72 17.06 -3.99 5.15
N THR A 73 17.72 -3.26 4.27
CA THR A 73 19.16 -3.04 4.33
C THR A 73 19.42 -1.74 5.07
N GLU A 74 20.20 -1.81 6.14
CA GLU A 74 20.69 -0.63 6.86
C GLU A 74 22.21 -0.53 6.73
N TYR A 75 22.73 0.69 6.73
CA TYR A 75 24.16 0.98 6.75
C TYR A 75 24.52 1.54 8.12
N LYS A 76 25.35 0.82 8.87
CA LYS A 76 25.80 1.18 10.21
C LYS A 76 27.31 1.35 10.24
N PHE A 77 27.83 1.89 11.35
CA PHE A 77 29.27 2.11 11.55
C PHE A 77 29.88 2.92 10.40
N ILE A 78 29.30 4.08 10.14
CA ILE A 78 29.74 4.97 9.05
C ILE A 78 31.04 5.64 9.47
N GLU A 79 32.10 5.43 8.71
CA GLU A 79 33.39 6.09 8.90
C GLU A 79 33.77 6.87 7.64
N THR A 80 34.23 8.11 7.84
CA THR A 80 34.71 8.97 6.75
C THR A 80 36.15 8.58 6.40
N LEU A 81 36.40 8.34 5.12
CA LEU A 81 37.74 8.09 4.61
C LEU A 81 38.60 9.37 4.60
N PRO A 82 39.94 9.24 4.57
CA PRO A 82 40.84 10.38 4.41
C PRO A 82 40.51 11.21 3.16
N SER A 83 40.88 12.51 3.19
CA SER A 83 40.60 13.48 2.11
C SER A 83 41.18 13.09 0.75
N ASP A 84 42.16 12.20 0.73
CA ASP A 84 42.79 11.70 -0.50
C ASP A 84 41.85 10.79 -1.32
N PHE A 85 40.75 10.33 -0.70
CA PHE A 85 39.70 9.57 -1.37
C PHE A 85 38.61 10.53 -1.83
N GLU A 86 38.60 10.82 -3.12
CA GLU A 86 37.57 11.65 -3.76
C GLU A 86 36.66 10.83 -4.68
N HIS A 87 35.37 11.18 -4.68
CA HIS A 87 34.43 10.63 -5.64
C HIS A 87 34.54 11.40 -6.97
N SER A 88 34.87 10.71 -8.06
CA SER A 88 35.12 11.32 -9.38
C SER A 88 33.98 12.21 -9.90
N GLY A 89 32.73 11.87 -9.60
CA GLY A 89 31.56 12.66 -10.02
C GLY A 89 31.09 13.73 -9.03
N LYS A 90 31.69 13.81 -7.83
CA LYS A 90 31.28 14.72 -6.75
C LYS A 90 32.49 15.18 -5.91
N PRO A 91 33.43 15.91 -6.53
CA PRO A 91 34.64 16.37 -5.86
C PRO A 91 34.29 17.28 -4.66
N GLY A 92 35.09 17.19 -3.59
CA GLY A 92 34.91 17.98 -2.35
C GLY A 92 33.84 17.47 -1.38
N LEU A 93 33.12 16.37 -1.70
CA LEU A 93 32.24 15.71 -0.74
C LEU A 93 32.94 14.54 -0.04
N PRO A 94 32.70 14.32 1.26
CA PRO A 94 33.35 13.26 2.01
C PRO A 94 32.95 11.88 1.48
N VAL A 95 33.93 11.01 1.28
CA VAL A 95 33.71 9.60 0.98
C VAL A 95 33.62 8.83 2.30
N VAL A 96 32.63 7.95 2.40
CA VAL A 96 32.38 7.15 3.61
C VAL A 96 32.39 5.65 3.31
N VAL A 97 32.81 4.86 4.28
CA VAL A 97 32.62 3.40 4.32
C VAL A 97 31.61 3.08 5.40
N ALA A 98 30.74 2.12 5.15
CA ALA A 98 29.75 1.67 6.12
C ALA A 98 29.59 0.15 6.05
N VAL A 99 29.20 -0.46 7.16
CA VAL A 99 28.84 -1.87 7.24
C VAL A 99 27.38 -2.02 6.83
N GLN A 100 27.14 -2.86 5.83
CA GLN A 100 25.79 -3.17 5.35
C GLN A 100 25.20 -4.35 6.15
N GLU A 101 24.09 -4.12 6.84
CA GLU A 101 23.36 -5.14 7.59
C GLU A 101 21.95 -5.36 7.03
N LYS A 102 21.47 -6.61 7.09
CA LYS A 102 20.07 -6.94 6.86
C LYS A 102 19.34 -6.99 8.19
N VAL A 103 18.51 -6.00 8.46
CA VAL A 103 17.71 -5.92 9.69
C VAL A 103 16.26 -6.26 9.42
N GLU A 104 15.56 -6.66 10.46
CA GLU A 104 14.12 -6.86 10.39
C GLU A 104 13.40 -5.51 10.44
N LYS A 105 12.48 -5.26 9.51
CA LYS A 105 11.73 -4.01 9.46
C LYS A 105 10.71 -4.00 10.61
N ALA A 106 10.68 -2.94 11.40
CA ALA A 106 9.70 -2.81 12.48
C ALA A 106 8.28 -2.70 11.89
N GLU A 107 7.28 -3.26 12.57
CA GLU A 107 5.90 -3.34 12.03
C GLU A 107 5.33 -1.98 11.60
N HIS A 108 5.56 -0.93 12.40
CA HIS A 108 5.08 0.42 12.12
C HIS A 108 5.75 1.07 10.88
N GLN A 109 6.82 0.48 10.34
CA GLN A 109 7.50 0.93 9.14
C GLN A 109 7.10 0.12 7.90
N ILE A 110 6.31 -0.94 8.07
CA ILE A 110 5.81 -1.77 6.97
C ILE A 110 4.59 -1.05 6.38
N GLY A 111 4.76 -0.48 5.19
CA GLY A 111 3.65 0.13 4.44
C GLY A 111 3.14 -0.78 3.33
N LEU A 112 2.08 -0.33 2.66
CA LEU A 112 1.48 -1.02 1.52
C LEU A 112 2.50 -1.49 0.47
N HIS A 113 3.48 -0.66 0.11
CA HIS A 113 4.50 -1.04 -0.88
C HIS A 113 5.30 -2.26 -0.42
N ASP A 114 5.73 -2.30 0.84
CA ASP A 114 6.48 -3.44 1.40
C ASP A 114 5.62 -4.71 1.39
N LEU A 115 4.34 -4.59 1.76
CA LEU A 115 3.39 -5.70 1.76
C LEU A 115 3.19 -6.27 0.36
N VAL A 116 2.87 -5.42 -0.61
CA VAL A 116 2.64 -5.83 -2.00
C VAL A 116 3.89 -6.51 -2.57
N MET A 117 5.08 -5.93 -2.37
CA MET A 117 6.32 -6.53 -2.83
C MET A 117 6.64 -7.84 -2.11
N PHE A 118 6.33 -7.96 -0.82
CA PHE A 118 6.46 -9.19 -0.06
C PHE A 118 5.60 -10.31 -0.68
N PHE A 119 4.31 -10.05 -0.92
CA PHE A 119 3.41 -11.06 -1.53
C PHE A 119 3.78 -11.38 -2.97
N LYS A 120 4.26 -10.40 -3.74
CA LYS A 120 4.79 -10.60 -5.11
C LYS A 120 6.00 -11.54 -5.10
N ASN A 121 7.00 -11.26 -4.26
CA ASN A 121 8.23 -12.05 -4.17
C ASN A 121 7.98 -13.50 -3.73
N LYS A 122 6.84 -13.75 -3.07
CA LYS A 122 6.36 -15.08 -2.68
C LYS A 122 5.47 -15.74 -3.73
N ASN A 123 5.27 -15.11 -4.88
CA ASN A 123 4.36 -15.54 -5.95
C ASN A 123 2.92 -15.76 -5.46
N LEU A 124 2.48 -14.97 -4.48
CA LEU A 124 1.13 -15.04 -3.90
C LEU A 124 0.14 -14.10 -4.61
N ILE A 125 0.65 -13.05 -5.25
CA ILE A 125 -0.10 -12.14 -6.11
C ILE A 125 0.60 -12.00 -7.46
N GLN A 126 -0.18 -11.75 -8.52
CA GLN A 126 0.33 -11.59 -9.88
C GLN A 126 0.94 -10.20 -10.08
N GLU A 127 1.91 -10.08 -10.99
CA GLU A 127 2.56 -8.82 -11.35
C GLU A 127 1.54 -7.72 -11.68
N LYS A 128 0.54 -8.04 -12.51
CA LYS A 128 -0.51 -7.10 -12.87
C LYS A 128 -1.26 -6.55 -11.65
N THR A 129 -1.60 -7.41 -10.68
CA THR A 129 -2.26 -6.98 -9.44
C THR A 129 -1.37 -6.07 -8.60
N VAL A 130 -0.05 -6.30 -8.61
CA VAL A 130 0.93 -5.43 -7.95
C VAL A 130 0.95 -4.05 -8.59
N GLU A 131 1.04 -4.00 -9.92
CA GLU A 131 0.99 -2.76 -10.69
C GLU A 131 -0.30 -1.98 -10.41
N ASP A 132 -1.45 -2.65 -10.44
CA ASP A 132 -2.76 -2.05 -10.18
C ASP A 132 -2.84 -1.45 -8.75
N ILE A 133 -2.36 -2.17 -7.72
CA ILE A 133 -2.34 -1.67 -6.33
C ILE A 133 -1.41 -0.46 -6.19
N LEU A 134 -0.22 -0.52 -6.79
CA LEU A 134 0.76 0.56 -6.69
C LEU A 134 0.31 1.81 -7.46
N GLU A 135 -0.31 1.65 -8.63
CA GLU A 135 -0.89 2.80 -9.35
C GLU A 135 -2.02 3.44 -8.54
N LEU A 136 -2.86 2.64 -7.89
CA LEU A 136 -3.93 3.15 -7.05
C LEU A 136 -3.38 3.88 -5.81
N ASN A 137 -2.30 3.37 -5.20
CA ASN A 137 -1.62 4.04 -4.11
C ASN A 137 -1.01 5.38 -4.53
N ASP A 138 -0.55 5.51 -5.78
CA ASP A 138 -0.09 6.80 -6.30
C ASP A 138 -1.24 7.80 -6.38
N VAL A 139 -2.46 7.37 -6.74
CA VAL A 139 -3.66 8.22 -6.69
C VAL A 139 -3.95 8.66 -5.25
N ARG A 140 -3.90 7.75 -4.26
CA ARG A 140 -3.96 8.10 -2.82
C ARG A 140 -2.89 9.13 -2.43
N ASN A 141 -1.68 9.02 -2.97
CA ASN A 141 -0.60 9.95 -2.65
C ASN A 141 -0.80 11.35 -3.25
N THR A 142 -1.73 11.56 -4.20
CA THR A 142 -2.06 12.90 -4.73
C THR A 142 -2.92 13.76 -3.79
N PHE A 143 -3.36 13.21 -2.66
CA PHE A 143 -4.03 13.98 -1.60
C PHE A 143 -3.11 14.96 -0.87
N HIS A 144 -1.79 14.79 -0.96
CA HIS A 144 -0.87 15.79 -0.46
C HIS A 144 -1.01 17.05 -1.32
N PHE A 145 -1.47 18.15 -0.71
CA PHE A 145 -1.69 19.44 -1.38
C PHE A 145 -0.46 19.98 -2.14
N SER A 146 0.73 19.47 -1.82
CA SER A 146 2.00 19.80 -2.47
C SER A 146 2.30 19.04 -3.77
N LYS A 147 1.53 17.99 -4.11
CA LYS A 147 1.76 17.19 -5.33
C LYS A 147 0.88 17.66 -6.49
N SER A 148 1.46 17.66 -7.68
CA SER A 148 0.76 18.03 -8.92
C SER A 148 -0.40 17.05 -9.21
N ARG A 149 -1.61 17.59 -9.36
CA ARG A 149 -2.85 16.83 -9.60
C ARG A 149 -3.03 16.47 -11.08
N VAL A 150 -2.00 15.87 -11.68
CA VAL A 150 -1.98 15.58 -13.13
C VAL A 150 -3.02 14.51 -13.51
N LYS A 151 -3.29 13.55 -12.62
CA LYS A 151 -4.29 12.49 -12.84
C LYS A 151 -5.64 12.89 -12.24
N LYS A 152 -6.67 12.97 -13.08
CA LYS A 152 -8.07 13.15 -12.66
C LYS A 152 -8.55 11.88 -11.94
N CYS A 153 -9.26 12.05 -10.82
CA CYS A 153 -9.90 10.96 -10.10
C CYS A 153 -11.39 10.97 -10.40
N ASP A 154 -11.88 9.98 -11.15
CA ASP A 154 -13.27 9.87 -11.57
C ASP A 154 -13.92 8.57 -11.06
N SER A 155 -15.19 8.37 -11.39
CA SER A 155 -15.94 7.17 -11.03
C SER A 155 -15.32 5.90 -11.60
N ASN A 156 -14.72 5.95 -12.79
CA ASN A 156 -14.06 4.78 -13.39
C ASN A 156 -12.88 4.32 -12.53
N ARG A 157 -12.10 5.26 -11.98
CA ARG A 157 -11.02 4.94 -11.03
C ARG A 157 -11.55 4.35 -9.73
N VAL A 158 -12.68 4.85 -9.24
CA VAL A 158 -13.36 4.27 -8.05
C VAL A 158 -13.81 2.84 -8.33
N GLU A 159 -14.43 2.58 -9.48
CA GLU A 159 -14.87 1.24 -9.87
C GLU A 159 -13.69 0.27 -10.00
N ALA A 160 -12.60 0.70 -10.66
CA ALA A 160 -11.38 -0.10 -10.75
C ALA A 160 -10.79 -0.41 -9.36
N ALA A 161 -10.81 0.56 -8.45
CA ALA A 161 -10.37 0.39 -7.08
C ALA A 161 -11.24 -0.63 -6.31
N LEU A 162 -12.57 -0.53 -6.44
CA LEU A 162 -13.51 -1.48 -5.84
C LEU A 162 -13.30 -2.90 -6.38
N GLN A 163 -13.10 -3.05 -7.69
CA GLN A 163 -12.78 -4.35 -8.30
C GLN A 163 -11.48 -4.94 -7.74
N LEU A 164 -10.48 -4.10 -7.49
CA LEU A 164 -9.22 -4.53 -6.90
C LEU A 164 -9.37 -4.95 -5.43
N LEU A 165 -10.21 -4.25 -4.66
CA LEU A 165 -10.57 -4.65 -3.30
C LEU A 165 -11.28 -6.01 -3.29
N LEU A 166 -12.28 -6.21 -4.15
CA LEU A 166 -12.97 -7.50 -4.29
C LEU A 166 -11.99 -8.62 -4.66
N CYS A 167 -11.13 -8.40 -5.65
CA CYS A 167 -10.09 -9.36 -6.01
C CYS A 167 -9.17 -9.69 -4.83
N THR A 168 -8.85 -8.70 -3.99
CA THR A 168 -8.03 -8.90 -2.79
C THR A 168 -8.76 -9.76 -1.77
N LEU A 169 -10.03 -9.47 -1.51
CA LEU A 169 -10.89 -10.23 -0.60
C LEU A 169 -11.07 -11.69 -1.03
N GLU A 170 -11.30 -11.93 -2.32
CA GLU A 170 -11.51 -13.28 -2.86
C GLU A 170 -10.23 -14.13 -2.87
N ARG A 171 -9.09 -13.52 -3.22
CA ARG A 171 -7.84 -14.27 -3.47
C ARG A 171 -6.98 -14.45 -2.24
N ALA A 172 -7.00 -13.48 -1.32
CA ALA A 172 -6.12 -13.49 -0.18
C ALA A 172 -6.35 -14.65 0.82
N PRO A 173 -7.59 -15.16 1.04
CA PRO A 173 -7.82 -16.40 1.79
C PRO A 173 -7.13 -17.63 1.17
N GLY A 174 -7.06 -17.69 -0.17
CA GLY A 174 -6.34 -18.74 -0.90
C GLY A 174 -4.81 -18.68 -0.67
N ALA A 175 -4.27 -17.47 -0.53
CA ALA A 175 -2.85 -17.26 -0.25
C ALA A 175 -2.42 -17.76 1.15
N LEU A 176 -3.32 -17.75 2.15
CA LEU A 176 -3.05 -18.35 3.46
C LEU A 176 -2.86 -19.87 3.40
N ARG A 177 -3.64 -20.54 2.57
CA ARG A 177 -3.64 -22.02 2.50
C ARG A 177 -2.37 -22.55 1.84
N LYS A 178 -1.72 -21.75 0.99
CA LYS A 178 -0.41 -22.05 0.41
C LYS A 178 0.70 -21.71 1.43
N LYS A 179 0.96 -22.63 2.37
CA LYS A 179 2.28 -22.68 3.01
C LYS A 179 3.29 -23.08 1.94
N VAL A 180 4.24 -22.20 1.66
CA VAL A 180 5.41 -22.55 0.84
C VAL A 180 6.19 -23.57 1.67
N LYS A 181 6.28 -24.80 1.16
CA LYS A 181 7.12 -25.85 1.73
C LYS A 181 8.59 -25.49 1.60
#